data_AF-A0A7J4ID52-F1
#
_entry.id   AF-A0A7J4ID52-F1
#
_cell.length_a   1.000
_cell.length_b   1.000
_cell.length_c   1.000
_cell.angle_alpha   90.00
_cell.angle_beta   90.00
_cell.angle_gamma   90.00
#
_symmetry.space_group_name_H-M   'P 1'
#
loop_
_entity.id
_entity.type
_entity.pdbx_description
1 polymer ?
#
loop_
_entity_poly.entity_id
_entity_poly.type
_entity_poly.pdbx_seq_one_letter_code
_entity_poly.pdbx_strand_id
1 'polypeptide(L)'
;MRHVLCEGRNDTVFLSTLADPAGDRTVLSIDSDVQAFLTTFIKPYYATAYRAAILGDRGRDALISSYVPHLVRDLFGKVRRADLTIVTDDDNSSHDELFDAYSETIVASLRSRGLSDTTINADTSTRTFSVVSSRDPSYRVSLSFVWVPVSLEAQVRNGALCRYGYRFTQTRQEDLRRMDPHRAIEAIVLGLGCTTEDLIRASVRDGWFEQEEWFRCCRSRMQEFDIPMGSTTG
;
A
#
# COMPACT_ATOMS: atom_id res chain seq x y z
N MET A 1 11.13 -3.39 -9.84
CA MET A 1 10.31 -3.82 -8.69
C MET A 1 9.69 -2.60 -8.01
N ARG A 2 8.44 -2.71 -7.53
CA ARG A 2 7.74 -1.69 -6.76
C ARG A 2 7.93 -1.90 -5.25
N HIS A 3 7.96 -0.83 -4.47
CA HIS A 3 8.08 -0.90 -3.01
C HIS A 3 6.87 -0.24 -2.38
N VAL A 4 6.15 -1.01 -1.57
CA VAL A 4 4.83 -0.62 -1.07
C VAL A 4 4.79 -0.82 0.43
N LEU A 5 4.16 0.13 1.11
CA LEU A 5 3.90 0.10 2.52
C LEU A 5 2.39 0.11 2.74
N CYS A 6 1.91 -0.71 3.66
CA CYS A 6 0.50 -0.76 4.04
C CYS A 6 0.35 -1.04 5.53
N GLU A 7 -0.86 -0.91 6.06
CA GLU A 7 -1.09 -0.93 7.50
C GLU A 7 -1.10 -2.35 8.07
N GLY A 8 -1.86 -3.24 7.43
CA GLY A 8 -2.18 -4.55 7.96
C GLY A 8 -1.88 -5.72 7.03
N ARG A 9 -2.06 -6.91 7.58
CA ARG A 9 -1.91 -8.17 6.85
C ARG A 9 -2.94 -8.32 5.72
N ASN A 10 -4.18 -7.90 5.93
CA ASN A 10 -5.22 -7.97 4.90
C ASN A 10 -4.89 -7.08 3.69
N ASP A 11 -4.36 -5.89 3.93
CA ASP A 11 -3.84 -4.99 2.88
C ASP A 11 -2.71 -5.67 2.10
N THR A 12 -1.81 -6.34 2.82
CA THR A 12 -0.71 -7.08 2.19
C THR A 12 -1.24 -8.17 1.26
N VAL A 13 -2.25 -8.93 1.66
CA VAL A 13 -2.89 -9.96 0.81
C VAL A 13 -3.55 -9.33 -0.42
N PHE A 14 -4.30 -8.24 -0.23
CA PHE A 14 -4.97 -7.54 -1.32
C PHE A 14 -3.99 -6.96 -2.34
N LEU A 15 -2.99 -6.22 -1.87
CA LEU A 15 -1.98 -5.58 -2.72
C LEU A 15 -1.09 -6.61 -3.41
N SER A 16 -0.79 -7.74 -2.75
CA SER A 16 -0.06 -8.84 -3.39
C SER A 16 -0.86 -9.43 -4.55
N THR A 17 -2.17 -9.63 -4.33
CA THR A 17 -3.07 -10.12 -5.38
C THR A 17 -3.23 -9.10 -6.51
N LEU A 18 -3.25 -7.81 -6.19
CA LEU A 18 -3.36 -6.73 -7.19
C LEU A 18 -2.10 -6.62 -8.06
N ALA A 19 -0.94 -6.82 -7.45
CA ALA A 19 0.35 -6.82 -8.15
C ALA A 19 0.48 -8.02 -9.09
N ASP A 20 -0.02 -9.18 -8.69
CA ASP A 20 0.02 -10.41 -9.49
C ASP A 20 -1.31 -11.16 -9.48
N PRO A 21 -2.31 -10.71 -10.26
CA PRO A 21 -3.63 -11.32 -10.29
C PRO A 21 -3.61 -12.78 -10.77
N ALA A 22 -2.69 -13.08 -11.71
CA ALA A 22 -2.55 -14.38 -12.35
C ALA A 22 -1.73 -15.39 -11.50
N GLY A 23 -0.84 -14.92 -10.61
CA GLY A 23 0.04 -15.79 -9.84
C GLY A 23 1.32 -16.19 -10.58
N ASP A 24 1.66 -15.48 -11.67
CA ASP A 24 2.77 -15.82 -12.57
C ASP A 24 4.11 -15.20 -12.15
N ARG A 25 4.10 -14.19 -11.25
CA ARG A 25 5.30 -13.47 -10.80
C ARG A 25 5.32 -13.31 -9.29
N THR A 26 6.48 -13.56 -8.69
CA THR A 26 6.58 -13.52 -7.23
C THR A 26 6.44 -12.08 -6.70
N VAL A 27 5.51 -11.88 -5.78
CA VAL A 27 5.44 -10.70 -4.90
C VAL A 27 6.07 -11.08 -3.57
N LEU A 28 6.91 -10.19 -3.03
CA LEU A 28 7.52 -10.40 -1.73
C LEU A 28 6.69 -9.67 -0.65
N SER A 29 5.90 -10.42 0.11
CA SER A 29 5.22 -9.92 1.30
C SER A 29 6.16 -10.03 2.50
N ILE A 30 6.34 -8.93 3.23
CA ILE A 30 7.25 -8.83 4.36
C ILE A 30 6.47 -8.34 5.58
N ASP A 31 6.38 -9.20 6.59
CA ASP A 31 5.62 -8.91 7.81
C ASP A 31 6.52 -8.22 8.82
N SER A 32 6.28 -6.94 9.07
CA SER A 32 6.94 -6.19 10.14
C SER A 32 8.49 -6.10 10.12
N ASP A 33 9.17 -6.61 9.08
CA ASP A 33 10.63 -6.62 8.99
C ASP A 33 11.17 -5.51 8.07
N VAL A 34 11.41 -4.34 8.67
CA VAL A 34 11.97 -3.17 7.99
C VAL A 34 13.34 -3.47 7.39
N GLN A 35 14.17 -4.32 8.01
CA GLN A 35 15.52 -4.61 7.51
C GLN A 35 15.49 -5.55 6.31
N ALA A 36 14.61 -6.55 6.32
CA ALA A 36 14.33 -7.36 5.14
C ALA A 36 13.81 -6.47 3.98
N PHE A 37 12.90 -5.54 4.27
CA PHE A 37 12.39 -4.61 3.27
C PHE A 37 13.46 -3.67 2.71
N LEU A 38 14.32 -3.08 3.56
CA LEU A 38 15.46 -2.26 3.11
C LEU A 38 16.42 -3.03 2.20
N THR A 39 16.63 -4.32 2.48
CA THR A 39 17.51 -5.18 1.66
C THR A 39 17.03 -5.28 0.22
N THR A 40 15.72 -5.16 -0.03
CA THR A 40 15.13 -5.23 -1.37
C THR A 40 15.55 -4.06 -2.28
N PHE A 41 15.91 -2.90 -1.72
CA PHE A 41 16.44 -1.76 -2.47
C PHE A 41 17.91 -1.91 -2.85
N ILE A 42 18.67 -2.66 -2.03
CA ILE A 42 20.14 -2.71 -2.12
C ILE A 42 20.58 -3.87 -3.01
N LYS A 43 19.92 -5.03 -2.92
CA LYS A 43 20.33 -6.25 -3.62
C LYS A 43 19.67 -6.36 -4.99
N PRO A 44 20.43 -6.36 -6.11
CA PRO A 44 19.88 -6.40 -7.47
C PRO A 44 18.98 -7.59 -7.76
N TYR A 45 19.22 -8.73 -7.11
CA TYR A 45 18.41 -9.95 -7.24
C TYR A 45 16.92 -9.70 -7.03
N TYR A 46 16.53 -8.89 -6.03
CA TYR A 46 15.11 -8.66 -5.75
C TYR A 46 14.44 -7.91 -6.90
N ALA A 47 15.15 -6.93 -7.49
CA ALA A 47 14.63 -6.14 -8.60
C ALA A 47 14.33 -7.00 -9.84
N THR A 48 15.06 -8.10 -10.04
CA THR A 48 14.86 -9.05 -11.15
C THR A 48 13.89 -10.18 -10.84
N ALA A 49 13.83 -10.64 -9.59
CA ALA A 49 13.04 -11.80 -9.20
C ALA A 49 11.60 -11.47 -8.81
N TYR A 50 11.34 -10.24 -8.34
CA TYR A 50 10.04 -9.86 -7.80
C TYR A 50 9.44 -8.66 -8.51
N ARG A 51 8.11 -8.68 -8.68
CA ARG A 51 7.38 -7.54 -9.23
C ARG A 51 7.25 -6.42 -8.20
N ALA A 52 6.95 -6.77 -6.96
CA ALA A 52 6.79 -5.86 -5.85
C ALA A 52 7.32 -6.46 -4.54
N ALA A 53 7.78 -5.59 -3.66
CA ALA A 53 7.97 -5.85 -2.24
C ALA A 53 6.93 -5.04 -1.46
N ILE A 54 6.21 -5.68 -0.54
CA ILE A 54 5.14 -5.09 0.24
C ILE A 54 5.45 -5.32 1.72
N LEU A 55 5.63 -4.23 2.47
CA LEU A 55 5.79 -4.26 3.92
C LEU A 55 4.49 -3.83 4.59
N GLY A 56 3.99 -4.64 5.51
CA GLY A 56 2.79 -4.34 6.29
C GLY A 56 2.88 -4.85 7.73
N ASP A 57 1.71 -4.90 8.37
CA ASP A 57 1.43 -5.62 9.63
C ASP A 57 1.85 -4.91 10.94
N ARG A 58 1.69 -3.58 11.04
CA ARG A 58 1.80 -2.83 12.33
C ARG A 58 0.80 -1.69 12.56
N GLY A 59 -0.17 -1.52 11.66
CA GLY A 59 -1.15 -0.43 11.73
C GLY A 59 -0.60 0.93 11.31
N ARG A 60 -1.52 1.85 11.07
CA ARG A 60 -1.26 3.23 10.60
C ARG A 60 -0.23 4.00 11.41
N ASP A 61 -0.39 4.03 12.74
CA ASP A 61 0.45 4.84 13.61
C ASP A 61 1.92 4.44 13.52
N ALA A 62 2.20 3.14 13.57
CA ALA A 62 3.56 2.62 13.45
C ALA A 62 4.13 2.85 12.04
N LEU A 63 3.30 2.72 11.02
CA LEU A 63 3.68 2.97 9.63
C LEU A 63 4.19 4.42 9.44
N ILE A 64 3.40 5.41 9.86
CA ILE A 64 3.69 6.83 9.63
C ILE A 64 4.76 7.37 10.60
N SER A 65 4.67 7.04 11.89
CA SER A 65 5.57 7.61 12.90
C SER A 65 6.94 6.92 12.98
N SER A 66 7.03 5.66 12.53
CA SER A 66 8.23 4.82 12.71
C SER A 66 8.79 4.27 11.40
N TYR A 67 8.01 3.50 10.64
CA TYR A 67 8.54 2.79 9.47
C TYR A 67 8.98 3.73 8.37
N VAL A 68 8.10 4.64 7.96
CA VAL A 68 8.40 5.59 6.88
C VAL A 68 9.63 6.44 7.22
N PRO A 69 9.74 7.09 8.40
CA PRO A 69 10.95 7.84 8.76
C PRO A 69 12.21 6.98 8.82
N HIS A 70 12.12 5.75 9.32
CA HIS A 70 13.27 4.83 9.38
C HIS A 70 13.76 4.46 7.98
N LEU A 71 12.83 4.13 7.07
CA LEU A 71 13.12 3.80 5.69
C LEU A 71 13.74 4.97 4.95
N VAL A 72 13.14 6.15 5.05
CA VAL A 72 13.68 7.37 4.41
C VAL A 72 15.11 7.62 4.88
N ARG A 73 15.35 7.64 6.20
CA ARG A 73 16.69 7.85 6.76
C ARG A 73 17.69 6.81 6.26
N ASP A 74 17.30 5.53 6.23
CA ASP A 74 18.23 4.45 5.92
C ASP A 74 18.52 4.28 4.44
N LEU A 75 17.58 4.67 3.57
CA LEU A 75 17.76 4.69 2.11
C LEU A 75 18.53 5.92 1.65
N PHE A 76 18.33 7.05 2.34
CA PHE A 76 18.97 8.30 1.98
C PHE A 76 20.50 8.20 2.06
N GLY A 77 21.17 8.61 0.99
CA GLY A 77 22.63 8.50 0.84
C GLY A 77 23.15 7.09 0.54
N LYS A 78 22.32 6.03 0.63
CA LYS A 78 22.69 4.65 0.25
C LYS A 78 22.17 4.25 -1.12
N VAL A 79 21.00 4.75 -1.49
CA VAL A 79 20.36 4.50 -2.78
C VAL A 79 20.16 5.84 -3.47
N ARG A 80 20.52 5.93 -4.76
CA ARG A 80 20.31 7.16 -5.53
C ARG A 80 18.83 7.53 -5.56
N ARG A 81 17.96 6.60 -5.95
CA ARG A 81 16.52 6.87 -6.01
C ARG A 81 15.74 5.74 -5.36
N ALA A 82 14.87 6.10 -4.43
CA ALA A 82 13.89 5.20 -3.85
C ALA A 82 12.50 5.82 -3.99
N ASP A 83 11.58 5.08 -4.61
CA ASP A 83 10.18 5.48 -4.72
C ASP A 83 9.35 4.45 -3.94
N LEU A 84 8.59 4.93 -2.95
CA LEU A 84 7.72 4.13 -2.10
C LEU A 84 6.26 4.57 -2.28
N THR A 85 5.37 3.59 -2.38
CA THR A 85 3.92 3.84 -2.35
C THR A 85 3.38 3.47 -0.98
N ILE A 86 2.64 4.37 -0.35
CA ILE A 86 1.97 4.15 0.93
C ILE A 86 0.48 3.98 0.63
N VAL A 87 -0.07 2.83 0.99
CA VAL A 87 -1.51 2.55 0.90
C VAL A 87 -2.06 2.49 2.32
N THR A 88 -3.04 3.33 2.59
CA THR A 88 -3.58 3.59 3.93
C THR A 88 -5.02 4.04 3.75
N ASP A 89 -5.84 3.86 4.77
CA ASP A 89 -7.24 4.20 4.76
C ASP A 89 -7.51 5.62 5.28
N ASP A 90 -8.60 6.23 4.78
CA ASP A 90 -8.92 7.62 5.08
C ASP A 90 -9.76 7.79 6.36
N ASP A 91 -10.41 6.74 6.85
CA ASP A 91 -11.44 6.81 7.91
C ASP A 91 -12.52 7.90 7.69
N ASN A 92 -12.83 8.24 6.44
CA ASN A 92 -13.65 9.40 6.03
C ASN A 92 -13.06 10.78 6.38
N SER A 93 -11.77 10.87 6.62
CA SER A 93 -11.06 12.13 6.83
C SER A 93 -10.70 12.77 5.48
N SER A 94 -10.46 14.09 5.48
CA SER A 94 -9.97 14.77 4.28
C SER A 94 -8.57 14.26 3.91
N HIS A 95 -8.38 13.89 2.64
CA HIS A 95 -7.07 13.47 2.13
C HIS A 95 -5.99 14.55 2.29
N ASP A 96 -6.37 15.83 2.21
CA ASP A 96 -5.43 16.94 2.35
C ASP A 96 -5.01 17.07 3.83
N GLU A 97 -5.96 16.97 4.77
CA GLU A 97 -5.67 17.00 6.21
C GLU A 97 -4.81 15.81 6.64
N LEU A 98 -5.10 14.60 6.14
CA LEU A 98 -4.29 13.42 6.39
C LEU A 98 -2.88 13.55 5.81
N PHE A 99 -2.77 14.04 4.57
CA PHE A 99 -1.47 14.22 3.92
C PHE A 99 -0.60 15.24 4.67
N ASP A 100 -1.19 16.36 5.10
CA ASP A 100 -0.49 17.37 5.88
C ASP A 100 -0.04 16.81 7.23
N ALA A 101 -0.94 16.15 7.97
CA ALA A 101 -0.62 15.54 9.27
C ALA A 101 0.50 14.48 9.17
N TYR A 102 0.47 13.65 8.13
CA TYR A 102 1.50 12.63 7.92
C TYR A 102 2.82 13.26 7.50
N SER A 103 2.79 14.24 6.61
CA SER A 103 3.98 14.96 6.17
C SER A 103 4.65 15.68 7.34
N GLU A 104 3.89 16.35 8.21
CA GLU A 104 4.40 16.97 9.44
C GLU A 104 5.04 15.95 10.38
N THR A 105 4.36 14.82 10.61
CA THR A 105 4.86 13.73 11.48
C THR A 105 6.17 13.17 10.93
N ILE A 106 6.24 12.90 9.62
CA ILE A 106 7.44 12.39 8.96
C ILE A 106 8.56 13.42 9.07
N VAL A 107 8.30 14.70 8.75
CA VAL A 107 9.30 15.78 8.86
C VAL A 107 9.85 15.90 10.27
N ALA A 108 8.98 15.92 11.28
CA ALA A 108 9.39 16.00 12.68
C ALA A 108 10.27 14.80 13.08
N SER A 109 9.90 13.59 12.65
CA SER A 109 10.67 12.37 12.90
C SER A 109 12.03 12.39 12.18
N LEU A 110 12.10 12.87 10.94
CA LEU A 110 13.36 12.96 10.19
C LEU A 110 14.30 14.02 10.79
N ARG A 111 13.77 15.19 11.16
CA ARG A 111 14.54 16.27 11.81
C ARG A 111 15.08 15.84 13.16
N SER A 112 14.25 15.21 14.00
CA SER A 112 14.69 14.71 15.32
C SER A 112 15.76 13.62 15.23
N ARG A 113 15.82 12.89 14.10
CA ARG A 113 16.84 11.88 13.79
C ARG A 113 18.10 12.46 13.13
N GLY A 114 18.21 13.79 13.04
CA GLY A 114 19.42 14.48 12.60
C GLY A 114 19.66 14.44 11.09
N LEU A 115 18.61 14.23 10.27
CA LEU A 115 18.74 14.31 8.83
C LEU A 115 18.94 15.80 8.42
N SER A 116 20.19 16.21 8.30
CA SER A 116 20.62 17.54 7.83
C SER A 116 20.93 17.54 6.33
N ASP A 117 21.05 18.73 5.73
CA ASP A 117 21.38 18.94 4.31
C ASP A 117 20.39 18.31 3.32
N THR A 118 19.10 18.36 3.66
CA THR A 118 18.03 17.88 2.79
C THR A 118 17.00 18.95 2.52
N THR A 119 16.49 18.99 1.29
CA THR A 119 15.26 19.69 0.97
C THR A 119 14.11 18.69 1.07
N ILE A 120 13.09 19.05 1.86
CA ILE A 120 11.87 18.25 2.00
C ILE A 120 10.75 19.01 1.32
N ASN A 121 10.08 18.38 0.36
CA ASN A 121 8.95 18.94 -0.35
C ASN A 121 7.73 18.04 -0.16
N ALA A 122 6.62 18.63 0.26
CA ALA A 122 5.31 18.00 0.27
C ALA A 122 4.43 18.70 -0.78
N ASP A 123 3.91 17.94 -1.73
CA ASP A 123 3.00 18.42 -2.76
C ASP A 123 1.63 17.78 -2.54
N THR A 124 0.72 18.56 -1.96
CA THR A 124 -0.66 18.15 -1.65
C THR A 124 -1.45 17.80 -2.91
N SER A 125 -1.17 18.47 -4.05
CA SER A 125 -1.91 18.24 -5.30
C SER A 125 -1.63 16.86 -5.89
N THR A 126 -0.39 16.37 -5.76
CA THR A 126 0.02 15.03 -6.22
C THR A 126 0.06 14.02 -5.09
N ARG A 127 -0.16 14.45 -3.84
CA ARG A 127 -0.02 13.66 -2.61
C ARG A 127 1.34 12.96 -2.55
N THR A 128 2.38 13.72 -2.90
CA THR A 128 3.76 13.23 -2.91
C THR A 128 4.61 13.97 -1.90
N PHE A 129 5.38 13.20 -1.14
CA PHE A 129 6.37 13.70 -0.20
C PHE A 129 7.75 13.29 -0.69
N SER A 130 8.71 14.21 -0.78
CA SER A 130 10.05 13.90 -1.26
C SER A 130 11.13 14.49 -0.38
N VAL A 131 12.19 13.72 -0.18
CA VAL A 131 13.41 14.13 0.52
C VAL A 131 14.55 14.06 -0.48
N VAL A 132 15.19 15.20 -0.73
CA VAL A 132 16.25 15.36 -1.73
C VAL A 132 17.50 15.90 -1.04
N SER A 133 18.67 15.37 -1.38
CA SER A 133 19.93 15.91 -0.87
C SER A 133 20.23 17.28 -1.46
N SER A 134 20.53 18.23 -0.57
CA SER A 134 20.98 19.57 -0.95
C SER A 134 22.40 19.56 -1.53
N ARG A 135 23.19 18.49 -1.28
CA ARG A 135 24.56 18.33 -1.79
C ARG A 135 24.61 17.60 -3.14
N ASP A 136 23.74 16.60 -3.32
CA ASP A 136 23.66 15.81 -4.54
C ASP A 136 22.19 15.43 -4.82
N PRO A 137 21.49 16.18 -5.68
CA PRO A 137 20.07 15.95 -5.98
C PRO A 137 19.76 14.58 -6.61
N SER A 138 20.78 13.82 -7.03
CA SER A 138 20.59 12.45 -7.50
C SER A 138 20.21 11.47 -6.39
N TYR A 139 20.43 11.85 -5.12
CA TYR A 139 19.91 11.16 -3.94
C TYR A 139 18.52 11.70 -3.57
N ARG A 140 17.49 10.88 -3.79
CA ARG A 140 16.09 11.20 -3.54
C ARG A 140 15.33 9.99 -2.99
N VAL A 141 14.51 10.25 -1.98
CA VAL A 141 13.43 9.34 -1.56
C VAL A 141 12.08 10.01 -1.84
N SER A 142 11.20 9.35 -2.58
CA SER A 142 9.85 9.83 -2.88
C SER A 142 8.82 8.89 -2.23
N LEU A 143 7.81 9.46 -1.59
CA LEU A 143 6.66 8.76 -1.05
C LEU A 143 5.42 9.25 -1.81
N SER A 144 4.57 8.33 -2.24
CA SER A 144 3.26 8.64 -2.84
C SER A 144 2.16 7.98 -2.03
N PHE A 145 1.13 8.72 -1.65
CA PHE A 145 0.01 8.20 -0.87
C PHE A 145 -1.16 7.78 -1.76
N VAL A 146 -1.75 6.64 -1.43
CA VAL A 146 -3.03 6.18 -1.98
C VAL A 146 -3.97 5.89 -0.81
N TRP A 147 -5.13 6.53 -0.84
CA TRP A 147 -6.12 6.48 0.22
C TRP A 147 -7.23 5.49 -0.12
N VAL A 148 -7.52 4.56 0.79
CA VAL A 148 -8.64 3.63 0.68
C VAL A 148 -9.83 4.19 1.48
N PRO A 149 -11.03 4.31 0.91
CA PRO A 149 -12.17 4.86 1.63
C PRO A 149 -12.59 3.99 2.80
N VAL A 150 -12.71 4.60 3.98
CA VAL A 150 -13.00 3.97 5.27
C VAL A 150 -11.94 2.97 5.69
N SER A 151 -11.89 1.81 5.04
CA SER A 151 -10.85 0.78 5.20
C SER A 151 -10.99 -0.26 4.09
N LEU A 152 -9.91 -1.01 3.83
CA LEU A 152 -9.97 -2.10 2.85
C LEU A 152 -11.01 -3.15 3.25
N GLU A 153 -11.07 -3.51 4.53
CA GLU A 153 -12.06 -4.45 5.05
C GLU A 153 -13.48 -3.96 4.82
N ALA A 154 -13.75 -2.66 5.00
CA ALA A 154 -15.07 -2.09 4.73
C ALA A 154 -15.44 -2.22 3.24
N GLN A 155 -14.48 -1.98 2.34
CA GLN A 155 -14.68 -2.15 0.90
C GLN A 155 -14.95 -3.62 0.55
N VAL A 156 -14.15 -4.56 1.07
CA VAL A 156 -14.32 -6.00 0.84
C VAL A 156 -15.65 -6.51 1.40
N ARG A 157 -16.04 -6.10 2.61
CA ARG A 157 -17.35 -6.42 3.20
C ARG A 157 -18.49 -5.96 2.31
N ASN A 158 -18.46 -4.70 1.88
CA ASN A 158 -19.53 -4.12 1.05
C ASN A 158 -19.61 -4.84 -0.30
N GLY A 159 -18.47 -5.07 -0.96
CA GLY A 159 -18.39 -5.83 -2.21
C GLY A 159 -18.92 -7.26 -2.05
N ALA A 160 -18.57 -7.94 -0.96
CA ALA A 160 -19.03 -9.30 -0.68
C ALA A 160 -20.54 -9.37 -0.46
N LEU A 161 -21.13 -8.41 0.25
CA LEU A 161 -22.59 -8.32 0.41
C LEU A 161 -23.30 -8.02 -0.91
N CYS A 162 -22.71 -7.22 -1.80
CA CYS A 162 -23.25 -7.01 -3.14
C CYS A 162 -23.20 -8.29 -4.00
N ARG A 163 -22.10 -9.05 -3.93
CA ARG A 163 -21.84 -10.22 -4.78
C ARG A 163 -22.55 -11.49 -4.29
N TYR A 164 -22.54 -11.70 -2.98
CA TYR A 164 -22.98 -12.94 -2.32
C TYR A 164 -24.13 -12.72 -1.33
N GLY A 165 -24.71 -11.51 -1.28
CA GLY A 165 -25.81 -11.17 -0.38
C GLY A 165 -26.98 -12.16 -0.45
N TYR A 166 -27.24 -12.74 -1.62
CA TYR A 166 -28.29 -13.76 -1.82
C TYR A 166 -28.13 -15.02 -0.94
N ARG A 167 -26.94 -15.27 -0.38
CA ARG A 167 -26.68 -16.38 0.56
C ARG A 167 -27.07 -16.06 1.99
N PHE A 168 -27.42 -14.80 2.27
CA PHE A 168 -27.77 -14.31 3.60
C PHE A 168 -29.18 -13.72 3.59
N THR A 169 -29.93 -13.92 4.67
CA THR A 169 -31.22 -13.24 4.86
C THR A 169 -31.02 -11.73 4.91
N GLN A 170 -32.06 -10.95 4.58
CA GLN A 170 -31.98 -9.49 4.60
C GLN A 170 -31.54 -8.96 5.98
N THR A 171 -32.13 -9.48 7.06
CA THR A 171 -31.74 -9.14 8.44
C THR A 171 -30.26 -9.41 8.69
N ARG A 172 -29.75 -10.56 8.24
CA ARG A 172 -28.33 -10.90 8.39
C ARG A 172 -27.42 -9.95 7.61
N GLN A 173 -27.82 -9.53 6.41
CA GLN A 173 -27.06 -8.55 5.64
C GLN A 173 -27.01 -7.19 6.35
N GLU A 174 -28.12 -6.74 6.94
CA GLU A 174 -28.17 -5.50 7.72
C GLU A 174 -27.28 -5.57 8.96
N ASP A 175 -27.30 -6.69 9.67
CA ASP A 175 -26.40 -6.92 10.82
C ASP A 175 -24.93 -6.88 10.41
N LEU A 176 -24.58 -7.53 9.30
CA LEU A 176 -23.21 -7.52 8.76
C LEU A 176 -22.74 -6.12 8.37
N ARG A 177 -23.62 -5.25 7.84
CA ARG A 177 -23.27 -3.85 7.51
C ARG A 177 -22.98 -2.99 8.74
N ARG A 178 -23.64 -3.27 9.86
CA ARG A 178 -23.48 -2.53 11.13
C ARG A 178 -22.32 -3.03 11.97
N MET A 179 -21.84 -4.24 11.70
CA MET A 179 -20.69 -4.83 12.38
C MET A 179 -19.39 -4.15 11.96
N ASP A 180 -18.43 -4.13 12.89
CA ASP A 180 -17.03 -3.83 12.60
C ASP A 180 -16.58 -4.58 11.31
N PRO A 181 -15.93 -3.90 10.34
CA PRO A 181 -15.59 -4.51 9.05
C PRO A 181 -14.77 -5.80 9.14
N HIS A 182 -13.81 -5.86 10.07
CA HIS A 182 -12.97 -7.04 10.25
C HIS A 182 -13.82 -8.24 10.68
N ARG A 183 -14.64 -8.06 11.73
CA ARG A 183 -15.56 -9.10 12.21
C ARG A 183 -16.63 -9.47 11.19
N ALA A 184 -17.09 -8.50 10.39
CA ALA A 184 -18.08 -8.75 9.34
C ALA A 184 -17.51 -9.66 8.24
N ILE A 185 -16.25 -9.47 7.84
CA ILE A 185 -15.58 -10.36 6.89
C ILE A 185 -15.48 -11.78 7.45
N GLU A 186 -15.04 -11.94 8.70
CA GLU A 186 -14.97 -13.27 9.34
C GLU A 186 -16.32 -13.99 9.32
N ALA A 187 -17.40 -13.26 9.62
CA ALA A 187 -18.74 -13.80 9.59
C ALA A 187 -19.24 -14.14 8.17
N ILE A 188 -18.84 -13.36 7.16
CA ILE A 188 -19.17 -13.63 5.76
C ILE A 188 -18.45 -14.89 5.30
N VAL A 189 -17.13 -14.99 5.51
CA VAL A 189 -16.35 -16.14 5.02
C VAL A 189 -16.75 -17.45 5.67
N LEU A 190 -17.16 -17.42 6.95
CA LEU A 190 -17.78 -18.57 7.61
C LEU A 190 -19.05 -19.03 6.88
N GLY A 191 -19.92 -18.10 6.48
CA GLY A 191 -21.13 -18.41 5.72
C GLY A 191 -20.86 -18.85 4.28
N LEU A 192 -19.73 -18.46 3.70
CA LEU A 192 -19.31 -18.86 2.36
C LEU A 192 -18.51 -20.16 2.33
N GLY A 193 -17.96 -20.59 3.47
CA GLY A 193 -17.07 -21.75 3.56
C GLY A 193 -15.69 -21.51 2.95
N CYS A 194 -15.16 -20.28 3.04
CA CYS A 194 -13.82 -19.92 2.58
C CYS A 194 -13.01 -19.21 3.68
N THR A 195 -11.77 -18.83 3.39
CA THR A 195 -10.96 -18.01 4.29
C THR A 195 -11.09 -16.51 3.98
N THR A 196 -10.72 -15.66 4.94
CA THR A 196 -10.59 -14.20 4.73
C THR A 196 -9.67 -13.88 3.55
N GLU A 197 -8.52 -14.55 3.45
CA GLU A 197 -7.59 -14.32 2.36
C GLU A 197 -8.18 -14.73 0.99
N ASP A 198 -8.98 -15.81 0.93
CA ASP A 198 -9.65 -16.22 -0.30
C ASP A 198 -10.67 -15.19 -0.76
N LEU A 199 -11.45 -14.61 0.17
CA LEU A 199 -12.41 -13.57 -0.15
C LEU A 199 -11.72 -12.29 -0.65
N ILE A 200 -10.63 -11.88 0.03
CA ILE A 200 -9.83 -10.73 -0.39
C ILE A 200 -9.24 -10.96 -1.79
N ARG A 201 -8.66 -12.14 -2.04
CA ARG A 201 -8.12 -12.51 -3.36
C ARG A 201 -9.20 -12.48 -4.45
N ALA A 202 -10.38 -13.03 -4.16
CA ALA A 202 -11.52 -13.01 -5.08
C ALA A 202 -11.97 -11.57 -5.39
N SER A 203 -11.97 -10.67 -4.40
CA SER A 203 -12.37 -9.28 -4.61
C SER A 203 -11.52 -8.54 -5.65
N VAL A 204 -10.23 -8.88 -5.72
CA VAL A 204 -9.30 -8.33 -6.72
C VAL A 204 -9.46 -9.04 -8.05
N ARG A 205 -9.42 -10.38 -8.06
CA ARG A 205 -9.43 -11.20 -9.29
C ARG A 205 -10.71 -11.06 -10.09
N ASP A 206 -11.84 -10.89 -9.39
CA ASP A 206 -13.16 -10.74 -10.01
C ASP A 206 -13.49 -9.26 -10.30
N GLY A 207 -12.54 -8.34 -10.10
CA GLY A 207 -12.68 -6.93 -10.47
C GLY A 207 -13.78 -6.17 -9.71
N TRP A 208 -13.98 -6.44 -8.42
CA TRP A 208 -15.10 -5.84 -7.67
C TRP A 208 -15.03 -4.30 -7.60
N PHE A 209 -13.82 -3.74 -7.68
CA PHE A 209 -13.55 -2.32 -7.46
C PHE A 209 -13.03 -1.61 -8.72
N GLU A 210 -13.17 -2.19 -9.91
CA GLU A 210 -12.55 -1.64 -11.13
C GLU A 210 -12.96 -0.21 -11.47
N GLN A 211 -14.17 0.20 -11.06
CA GLN A 211 -14.71 1.54 -11.30
C GLN A 211 -14.24 2.54 -10.22
N GLU A 212 -13.82 2.04 -9.05
CA GLU A 212 -13.41 2.86 -7.92
C GLU A 212 -12.09 3.57 -8.20
N GLU A 213 -12.03 4.86 -7.90
CA GLU A 213 -10.83 5.68 -8.16
C GLU A 213 -9.62 5.20 -7.33
N TRP A 214 -9.83 4.92 -6.04
CA TRP A 214 -8.77 4.43 -5.15
C TRP A 214 -8.16 3.12 -5.66
N PHE A 215 -8.99 2.21 -6.20
CA PHE A 215 -8.54 0.94 -6.75
C PHE A 215 -7.72 1.14 -8.02
N ARG A 216 -8.19 2.03 -8.92
CA ARG A 216 -7.44 2.39 -10.14
C ARG A 216 -6.09 3.04 -9.80
N CYS A 217 -6.05 3.90 -8.77
CA CYS A 217 -4.82 4.49 -8.25
C CYS A 217 -3.86 3.42 -7.70
N CYS A 218 -4.32 2.54 -6.80
CA CYS A 218 -3.54 1.40 -6.31
C CYS A 218 -2.99 0.59 -7.48
N ARG A 219 -3.86 0.18 -8.41
CA ARG A 219 -3.49 -0.64 -9.56
C ARG A 219 -2.42 0.03 -10.41
N SER A 220 -2.58 1.31 -10.73
CA SER A 220 -1.58 2.07 -11.50
C SER A 220 -0.20 2.04 -10.84
N ARG A 221 -0.14 2.31 -9.53
CA ARG A 221 1.12 2.29 -8.75
C ARG A 221 1.77 0.91 -8.68
N MET A 222 0.96 -0.16 -8.70
CA MET A 222 1.44 -1.56 -8.69
C MET A 222 1.84 -2.07 -10.08
N GLN A 223 1.20 -1.59 -11.15
CA GLN A 223 1.27 -2.20 -12.48
C GLN A 223 2.09 -1.46 -13.52
N GLU A 224 2.49 -0.19 -13.29
CA GLU A 224 3.39 0.54 -14.21
C GLU A 224 4.70 -0.25 -14.47
N PHE A 225 4.72 -1.11 -15.49
CA PHE A 225 5.90 -1.66 -16.19
C PHE A 225 5.51 -2.40 -17.48
N ASP A 226 4.33 -2.15 -18.05
CA ASP A 226 4.11 -2.45 -19.47
C ASP A 226 4.72 -1.33 -20.32
N ILE A 227 6.01 -1.04 -20.11
CA ILE A 227 6.83 -0.50 -21.18
C ILE A 227 7.25 -1.74 -21.96
N PRO A 228 6.78 -1.93 -23.21
CA PRO A 228 7.36 -2.96 -24.04
C PRO A 228 8.85 -2.64 -24.11
N MET A 229 9.68 -3.57 -23.63
CA MET A 229 11.06 -3.63 -24.06
C MET A 229 11.00 -3.96 -25.55
N GLY A 230 10.79 -2.91 -26.35
CA GLY A 230 10.97 -2.92 -27.78
C GLY A 230 12.41 -3.30 -28.05
N SER A 231 12.59 -4.58 -28.32
CA SER A 231 13.33 -5.07 -29.48
C SER A 231 14.23 -4.04 -30.16
N THR A 232 15.52 -4.22 -29.93
CA THR A 232 16.58 -4.35 -30.94
C THR A 232 16.85 -3.22 -31.94
N THR A 233 18.14 -2.88 -31.99
CA THR A 233 18.96 -2.68 -33.21
C THR A 233 18.63 -1.51 -34.13
N GLY A 234 19.57 -0.57 -34.14
CA GLY A 234 19.92 0.34 -35.23
C GLY A 234 21.31 0.89 -34.93
#